data_AF-A0A2E9CFW2-F1
#
_entry.id   AF-A0A2E9CFW2-F1
#
_cell.length_a   1.000
_cell.length_b   1.000
_cell.length_c   1.000
_cell.angle_alpha   90.00
_cell.angle_beta   90.00
_cell.angle_gamma   90.00
#
_symmetry.space_group_name_H-M   'P 1'
#
loop_
_entity.id
_entity.type
_entity.pdbx_description
1 polymer ?
#
loop_
_entity_poly.entity_id
_entity_poly.type
_entity_poly.pdbx_seq_one_letter_code
_entity_poly.pdbx_strand_id
1 'polypeptide(L)'
;MESSCPTCSATSPINPEDVVIACNYCGTVYTIGKEKIADHNFYQPKYSLAEAEKRIYKFIKRKTRFRGFNSYGGLKIRKTLVPYWVFLADVKSFYNGYGKYTRTETERDKDGNIVSQKTTTYYERRTGNFEDEKVDALICRLGARIFGLEKLEKRIETMIRTKPLQPFNQKELLDDMDKISFLSGEITSYEAKEMLETKIQDEYRLKAENACTELFDCRTHVNVKNMVFLHYPIFIAEYTFGAEKYRVLVDGVSGDVIDAEIPITTRLRVASFILLLLLFIVNINYTFIQPIENDNVTAMMLFTLFALFAGYKLTNLLFGTVSRGS
;
A
#
# COMPACT_ATOMS: atom_id res chain seq x y z
N MET A 1 6.44 -19.81 23.19
CA MET A 1 5.48 -20.58 24.01
C MET A 1 4.82 -21.61 23.11
N GLU A 2 4.07 -22.57 23.65
CA GLU A 2 3.41 -23.60 22.85
C GLU A 2 1.94 -23.69 23.25
N SER A 3 1.05 -23.82 22.26
CA SER A 3 -0.39 -24.03 22.48
C SER A 3 -0.88 -25.28 21.76
N SER A 4 -1.72 -26.05 22.45
CA SER A 4 -2.40 -27.22 21.88
C SER A 4 -3.65 -26.80 21.12
N CYS A 5 -3.79 -27.21 19.86
CA CYS A 5 -4.97 -26.94 19.06
C CYS A 5 -6.22 -27.65 19.62
N PRO A 6 -7.38 -26.98 19.78
CA PRO A 6 -8.61 -27.61 20.25
C PRO A 6 -9.28 -28.56 19.25
N THR A 7 -8.87 -28.54 17.98
CA THR A 7 -9.44 -29.41 16.94
C THR A 7 -8.61 -30.67 16.69
N CYS A 8 -7.30 -30.53 16.48
CA CYS A 8 -6.42 -31.65 16.12
C CYS A 8 -5.44 -32.05 17.23
N SER A 9 -5.45 -31.35 18.37
CA SER A 9 -4.52 -31.55 19.49
C SER A 9 -3.04 -31.32 19.18
N ALA A 10 -2.70 -30.88 17.96
CA ALA A 10 -1.32 -30.59 17.59
C ALA A 10 -0.79 -29.35 18.33
N THR A 11 0.47 -29.42 18.74
CA THR A 11 1.17 -28.34 19.43
C THR A 11 1.78 -27.39 18.41
N SER A 12 1.38 -26.11 18.45
CA SER A 12 1.90 -25.09 17.53
C SER A 12 2.79 -24.10 18.30
N PRO A 13 3.93 -23.66 17.72
CA PRO A 13 4.72 -22.60 18.30
C PRO A 13 3.95 -21.29 18.21
N ILE A 14 3.86 -20.58 19.33
CA ILE A 14 3.20 -19.26 19.42
C ILE A 14 4.17 -18.23 20.01
N ASN A 15 4.03 -17.00 19.52
CA ASN A 15 4.68 -15.84 20.11
C ASN A 15 3.88 -15.38 21.34
N PRO A 16 4.52 -14.76 22.35
CA PRO A 16 3.82 -14.20 23.51
C PRO A 16 2.76 -13.15 23.16
N GLU A 17 2.90 -12.51 22.00
CA GLU A 17 1.99 -11.47 21.49
C GLU A 17 0.82 -12.05 20.69
N ASP A 18 0.83 -13.35 20.36
CA ASP A 18 -0.22 -13.97 19.56
C ASP A 18 -1.49 -14.16 20.43
N VAL A 19 -2.58 -13.46 20.10
CA VAL A 19 -3.88 -13.55 20.80
C VAL A 19 -4.90 -14.41 20.05
N VAL A 20 -4.77 -14.45 18.71
CA VAL A 20 -5.53 -15.28 17.79
C VAL A 20 -4.58 -16.28 17.12
N ILE A 21 -4.68 -17.54 17.48
CA ILE A 21 -3.74 -18.59 17.09
C ILE A 21 -4.28 -19.35 15.88
N ALA A 22 -3.46 -19.45 14.84
CA ALA A 22 -3.73 -20.29 13.68
C ALA A 22 -2.91 -21.59 13.76
N CYS A 23 -3.57 -22.74 13.73
CA CYS A 23 -2.88 -24.03 13.79
C CYS A 23 -2.17 -24.34 12.47
N ASN A 24 -0.86 -24.57 12.51
CA ASN A 24 -0.08 -24.93 11.32
C ASN A 24 -0.40 -26.33 10.74
N TYR A 25 -1.15 -27.17 11.46
CA TYR A 25 -1.44 -28.56 11.06
C TYR A 25 -2.84 -28.79 10.51
N CYS A 26 -3.85 -28.09 11.03
CA CYS A 26 -5.23 -28.22 10.56
C CYS A 26 -5.83 -26.89 10.08
N GLY A 27 -5.10 -25.77 10.23
CA GLY A 27 -5.56 -24.43 9.88
C GLY A 27 -6.69 -23.88 10.75
N THR A 28 -7.13 -24.59 11.80
CA THR A 28 -8.11 -24.06 12.76
C THR A 28 -7.57 -22.79 13.42
N VAL A 29 -8.41 -21.76 13.47
CA VAL A 29 -8.15 -20.53 14.21
C VAL A 29 -8.92 -20.51 15.53
N TYR A 30 -8.21 -20.17 16.61
CA TYR A 30 -8.76 -20.14 17.97
C TYR A 30 -8.06 -19.09 18.83
N THR A 31 -8.71 -18.61 19.88
CA THR A 31 -8.12 -17.65 20.83
C THR A 31 -7.23 -18.37 21.86
N ILE A 32 -6.45 -17.62 22.66
CA ILE A 32 -5.68 -18.20 23.80
C ILE A 32 -6.57 -19.04 24.72
N GLY A 33 -7.84 -18.63 24.91
CA GLY A 33 -8.86 -19.37 25.68
C GLY A 33 -9.36 -20.66 25.01
N LYS A 34 -8.81 -21.04 23.85
CA LYS A 34 -9.22 -22.18 23.01
C LYS A 34 -10.63 -22.07 22.42
N GLU A 35 -11.22 -20.88 22.42
CA GLU A 35 -12.48 -20.61 21.74
C GLU A 35 -12.24 -20.53 20.24
N LYS A 36 -13.02 -21.28 19.45
CA LYS A 36 -12.90 -21.27 17.99
C LYS A 36 -13.52 -20.01 17.41
N ILE A 37 -12.84 -19.39 16.45
CA ILE A 37 -13.40 -18.27 15.69
C ILE A 37 -14.25 -18.86 14.57
N ALA A 38 -15.57 -18.72 14.67
CA ALA A 38 -16.51 -19.32 13.73
C ALA A 38 -16.39 -18.75 12.30
N ASP A 39 -16.15 -17.44 12.18
CA ASP A 39 -16.07 -16.73 10.90
C ASP A 39 -14.65 -16.70 10.31
N HIS A 40 -13.93 -17.82 10.42
CA HIS A 40 -12.63 -17.97 9.78
C HIS A 40 -12.80 -18.26 8.28
N ASN A 41 -12.43 -17.27 7.47
CA ASN A 41 -12.48 -17.30 6.03
C ASN A 41 -11.07 -17.32 5.44
N PHE A 42 -10.98 -17.78 4.19
CA PHE A 42 -9.72 -17.91 3.48
C PHE A 42 -9.94 -17.70 1.98
N TYR A 43 -8.96 -17.12 1.30
CA TYR A 43 -8.94 -17.17 -0.17
C TYR A 43 -8.05 -18.31 -0.64
N GLN A 44 -8.59 -19.21 -1.48
CA GLN A 44 -7.74 -20.20 -2.12
C GLN A 44 -6.68 -19.54 -3.01
N PRO A 45 -5.40 -19.92 -2.89
CA PRO A 45 -4.37 -19.50 -3.80
C PRO A 45 -4.72 -19.98 -5.21
N LYS A 46 -4.58 -19.10 -6.20
CA LYS A 46 -4.82 -19.40 -7.61
C LYS A 46 -3.81 -20.38 -8.20
N TYR A 47 -2.62 -20.44 -7.62
CA TYR A 47 -1.50 -21.25 -8.09
C TYR A 47 -0.96 -22.11 -6.96
N SER A 48 -0.51 -23.32 -7.31
CA SER A 48 0.33 -24.12 -6.43
C SER A 48 1.68 -23.43 -6.19
N LEU A 49 2.40 -23.85 -5.14
CA LEU A 49 3.75 -23.35 -4.86
C LEU A 49 4.69 -23.51 -6.06
N ALA A 50 4.66 -24.66 -6.74
CA ALA A 50 5.51 -24.94 -7.89
C ALA A 50 5.17 -24.07 -9.12
N GLU A 51 3.89 -23.77 -9.33
CA GLU A 51 3.46 -22.87 -10.41
C GLU A 51 3.81 -21.41 -10.12
N ALA A 52 3.63 -20.99 -8.86
CA ALA A 52 4.04 -19.66 -8.41
C ALA A 52 5.56 -19.47 -8.59
N GLU A 53 6.35 -20.47 -8.23
CA GLU A 53 7.80 -20.47 -8.43
C GLU A 53 8.18 -20.27 -9.91
N LYS A 54 7.58 -21.07 -10.82
CA LYS A 54 7.80 -20.94 -12.27
C LYS A 54 7.44 -19.56 -12.81
N ARG A 55 6.34 -18.98 -12.32
CA ARG A 55 5.87 -17.64 -12.72
C ARG A 55 6.81 -16.55 -12.24
N ILE A 56 7.23 -16.62 -10.99
CA ILE A 56 8.17 -15.67 -10.38
C ILE A 56 9.52 -15.76 -11.09
N TYR A 57 10.03 -16.97 -11.34
CA TYR A 57 11.24 -17.18 -12.14
C TYR A 57 11.13 -16.52 -13.52
N LYS A 58 10.02 -16.73 -14.24
CA LYS A 58 9.79 -16.11 -15.56
C LYS A 58 9.70 -14.59 -15.46
N PHE A 59 9.10 -14.06 -14.40
CA PHE A 59 9.05 -12.63 -14.12
C PHE A 59 10.45 -12.05 -13.91
N ILE A 60 11.25 -12.64 -13.03
CA ILE A 60 12.62 -12.23 -12.74
C ILE A 60 13.45 -12.28 -14.02
N LYS A 61 13.45 -13.41 -14.74
CA LYS A 61 14.19 -13.58 -16.00
C LYS A 61 13.83 -12.52 -17.05
N ARG A 62 12.55 -12.13 -17.15
CA ARG A 62 12.12 -11.07 -18.06
C ARG A 62 12.65 -9.71 -17.63
N LYS A 63 12.58 -9.38 -16.35
CA LYS A 63 13.03 -8.10 -15.79
C LYS A 63 14.57 -7.97 -15.74
N THR A 64 15.29 -9.09 -15.64
CA THR A 64 16.77 -9.12 -15.62
C THR A 64 17.39 -9.49 -16.98
N ARG A 65 16.58 -9.57 -18.05
CA ARG A 65 17.03 -9.98 -19.41
C ARG A 65 18.26 -9.22 -19.90
N PHE A 66 18.34 -7.92 -19.61
CA PHE A 66 19.45 -7.06 -20.03
C PHE A 66 20.76 -7.25 -19.23
N ARG A 67 20.77 -8.08 -18.18
CA ARG A 67 21.93 -8.27 -17.28
C ARG A 67 22.71 -9.57 -17.49
N GLY A 68 22.17 -10.53 -18.25
CA GLY A 68 22.66 -11.90 -18.24
C GLY A 68 22.23 -12.63 -16.97
N PHE A 69 21.57 -13.77 -17.10
CA PHE A 69 20.98 -14.51 -15.98
C PHE A 69 22.02 -15.36 -15.20
N ASN A 70 23.31 -15.19 -15.50
CA ASN A 70 24.39 -16.07 -15.06
C ASN A 70 24.74 -15.91 -13.57
N SER A 71 24.42 -14.77 -12.96
CA SER A 71 24.67 -14.49 -11.54
C SER A 71 23.47 -14.81 -10.63
N TYR A 72 22.47 -15.50 -11.16
CA TYR A 72 21.28 -15.89 -10.40
C TYR A 72 21.58 -17.10 -9.51
N GLY A 73 21.48 -16.94 -8.18
CA GLY A 73 21.85 -17.97 -7.21
C GLY A 73 20.68 -18.80 -6.67
N GLY A 74 19.56 -18.83 -7.39
CA GLY A 74 18.38 -19.62 -7.02
C GLY A 74 17.24 -18.80 -6.44
N LEU A 75 16.07 -19.44 -6.32
CA LEU A 75 14.83 -18.85 -5.81
C LEU A 75 14.30 -19.75 -4.69
N LYS A 76 14.01 -19.12 -3.56
CA LYS A 76 13.34 -19.75 -2.42
C LYS A 76 11.98 -19.10 -2.28
N ILE A 77 10.92 -19.87 -2.49
CA ILE A 77 9.55 -19.40 -2.36
C ILE A 77 8.93 -19.95 -1.07
N ARG A 78 8.10 -19.15 -0.41
CA ARG A 78 7.27 -19.54 0.72
C ARG A 78 5.84 -19.06 0.49
N LYS A 79 4.87 -19.91 0.86
CA LYS A 79 3.45 -19.54 0.90
C LYS A 79 3.12 -19.15 2.34
N THR A 80 2.70 -17.91 2.52
CA THR A 80 2.37 -17.36 3.84
C THR A 80 0.92 -16.90 3.82
N LEU A 81 0.18 -17.28 4.85
CA LEU A 81 -1.20 -16.85 5.04
C LEU A 81 -1.21 -15.78 6.11
N VAL A 82 -1.53 -14.56 5.69
CA VAL A 82 -1.51 -13.38 6.55
C VAL A 82 -2.91 -13.16 7.11
N PRO A 83 -3.07 -13.01 8.43
CA PRO A 83 -4.37 -12.78 9.06
C PRO A 83 -4.79 -11.32 8.92
N TYR A 84 -6.05 -11.12 8.55
CA TYR A 84 -6.73 -9.85 8.46
C TYR A 84 -8.09 -9.92 9.14
N TRP A 85 -8.45 -8.85 9.84
CA TRP A 85 -9.83 -8.59 10.22
C TRP A 85 -10.48 -7.81 9.11
N VAL A 86 -11.43 -8.43 8.42
CA VAL A 86 -12.21 -7.80 7.36
C VAL A 86 -13.57 -7.45 7.91
N PHE A 87 -14.05 -6.26 7.62
CA PHE A 87 -15.34 -5.82 8.13
C PHE A 87 -16.10 -5.04 7.06
N LEU A 88 -17.41 -5.11 7.20
CA LEU A 88 -18.38 -4.34 6.44
C LEU A 88 -19.03 -3.35 7.40
N ALA A 89 -18.93 -2.06 7.12
CA ALA A 89 -19.51 -1.02 7.94
C ALA A 89 -20.31 -0.01 7.13
N ASP A 90 -21.43 0.44 7.70
CA ASP A 90 -22.11 1.64 7.25
C ASP A 90 -21.50 2.84 7.97
N VAL A 91 -21.04 3.81 7.20
CA VAL A 91 -20.44 5.03 7.72
C VAL A 91 -21.34 6.19 7.40
N LYS A 92 -21.72 6.94 8.43
CA LYS A 92 -22.46 8.20 8.30
C LYS A 92 -21.66 9.30 8.96
N SER A 93 -21.20 10.26 8.17
CA SER A 93 -20.43 11.39 8.67
C SER A 93 -21.11 12.70 8.32
N PHE A 94 -21.28 13.55 9.34
CA PHE A 94 -21.73 14.93 9.19
C PHE A 94 -20.56 15.87 9.48
N TYR A 95 -20.32 16.86 8.63
CA TYR A 95 -19.29 17.87 8.86
C TYR A 95 -19.79 19.30 8.68
N ASN A 96 -19.12 20.22 9.35
CA ASN A 96 -19.38 21.65 9.29
C ASN A 96 -18.07 22.45 9.38
N GLY A 97 -17.90 23.39 8.44
CA GLY A 97 -16.74 24.25 8.30
C GLY A 97 -17.09 25.56 7.57
N TYR A 98 -16.07 26.36 7.24
CA TYR A 98 -16.21 27.48 6.31
C TYR A 98 -15.30 27.30 5.07
N GLY A 99 -15.76 27.80 3.93
CA GLY A 99 -14.93 28.07 2.77
C GLY A 99 -14.42 29.51 2.80
N LYS A 100 -13.13 29.71 2.53
CA LYS A 100 -12.51 31.04 2.43
C LYS A 100 -12.45 31.45 0.97
N TYR A 101 -13.02 32.61 0.63
CA TYR A 101 -12.94 33.17 -0.71
C TYR A 101 -12.39 34.57 -0.68
N THR A 102 -11.62 34.91 -1.70
CA THR A 102 -11.02 36.23 -1.87
C THR A 102 -11.58 36.87 -3.13
N ARG A 103 -12.21 38.04 -2.99
CA ARG A 103 -12.61 38.88 -4.12
C ARG A 103 -11.65 40.05 -4.22
N THR A 104 -10.98 40.17 -5.35
CA THR A 104 -10.10 41.30 -5.65
C THR A 104 -10.83 42.26 -6.58
N GLU A 105 -11.03 43.48 -6.12
CA GLU A 105 -11.57 44.58 -6.92
C GLU A 105 -10.42 45.51 -7.29
N THR A 106 -10.26 45.77 -8.58
CA THR A 106 -9.25 46.71 -9.12
C THR A 106 -9.96 47.90 -9.73
N GLU A 107 -9.59 49.09 -9.27
CA GLU A 107 -10.05 50.37 -9.78
C GLU A 107 -8.98 50.95 -10.71
N ARG A 108 -9.38 51.39 -11.91
CA ARG A 108 -8.48 51.98 -12.90
C ARG A 108 -8.89 53.43 -13.21
N ASP A 109 -7.90 54.29 -13.46
CA ASP A 109 -8.14 55.66 -13.90
C ASP A 109 -8.56 55.73 -15.38
N LYS A 110 -8.81 56.95 -15.86
CA LYS A 110 -9.15 57.22 -17.27
C LYS A 110 -8.01 56.92 -18.25
N ASP A 111 -6.78 56.80 -17.75
CA ASP A 111 -5.57 56.51 -18.53
C ASP A 111 -5.21 55.01 -18.51
N GLY A 112 -6.02 54.19 -17.82
CA GLY A 112 -5.88 52.74 -17.73
C GLY A 112 -4.94 52.24 -16.62
N ASN A 113 -4.37 53.13 -15.80
CA ASN A 113 -3.51 52.75 -14.69
C ASN A 113 -4.33 52.24 -13.52
N ILE A 114 -3.81 51.25 -12.80
CA ILE A 114 -4.45 50.70 -11.60
C ILE A 114 -4.24 51.70 -10.44
N VAL A 115 -5.33 52.26 -9.92
CA VAL A 115 -5.32 53.29 -8.87
C VAL A 115 -5.51 52.67 -7.49
N SER A 116 -6.32 51.62 -7.39
CA SER A 116 -6.51 50.90 -6.14
C SER A 116 -6.79 49.41 -6.40
N GLN A 117 -6.29 48.57 -5.50
CA GLN A 117 -6.58 47.14 -5.50
C GLN A 117 -7.01 46.75 -4.09
N LYS A 118 -8.25 46.31 -3.94
CA LYS A 118 -8.82 45.89 -2.67
C LYS A 118 -9.16 44.41 -2.72
N THR A 119 -8.49 43.61 -1.89
CA THR A 119 -8.83 42.20 -1.71
C THR A 119 -9.68 42.04 -0.45
N THR A 120 -10.93 41.62 -0.62
CA THR A 120 -11.84 41.32 0.48
C THR A 120 -11.95 39.81 0.63
N THR A 121 -11.71 39.31 1.84
CA THR A 121 -11.92 37.90 2.19
C THR A 121 -13.28 37.72 2.83
N TYR A 122 -14.07 36.77 2.38
CA TYR A 122 -15.33 36.39 3.04
C TYR A 122 -15.38 34.88 3.31
N TYR A 123 -16.13 34.53 4.35
CA TYR A 123 -16.30 33.16 4.84
C TYR A 123 -17.73 32.70 4.59
N GLU A 124 -17.90 31.54 3.98
CA GLU A 124 -19.21 30.97 3.67
C GLU A 124 -19.35 29.58 4.31
N ARG A 125 -20.49 29.32 4.95
CA ARG A 125 -20.69 28.06 5.68
C ARG A 125 -20.71 26.90 4.70
N ARG A 126 -19.92 25.87 4.99
CA ARG A 126 -19.88 24.61 4.25
C ARG A 126 -20.30 23.50 5.19
N THR A 127 -21.43 22.89 4.89
CA THR A 127 -21.91 21.69 5.58
C THR A 127 -22.11 20.59 4.57
N GLY A 128 -21.86 19.36 4.96
CA GLY A 128 -22.11 18.21 4.10
C GLY A 128 -22.20 16.92 4.89
N ASN A 129 -22.76 15.92 4.22
CA ASN A 129 -22.93 14.58 4.74
C ASN A 129 -22.24 13.60 3.81
N PHE A 130 -21.59 12.59 4.39
CA PHE A 130 -21.09 11.44 3.68
C PHE A 130 -21.83 10.21 4.22
N GLU A 131 -22.44 9.44 3.33
CA GLU A 131 -23.05 8.15 3.65
C GLU A 131 -22.46 7.12 2.69
N ASP A 132 -21.66 6.20 3.23
CA ASP A 132 -21.00 5.18 2.42
C ASP A 132 -21.08 3.82 3.12
N GLU A 133 -21.18 2.77 2.32
CA GLU A 133 -20.90 1.40 2.77
C GLU A 133 -19.44 1.07 2.48
N LYS A 134 -18.67 0.76 3.53
CA LYS A 134 -17.22 0.54 3.45
C LYS A 134 -16.86 -0.88 3.81
N VAL A 135 -16.05 -1.48 2.93
CA VAL A 135 -15.30 -2.70 3.19
C VAL A 135 -13.86 -2.30 3.39
N ASP A 136 -13.28 -2.68 4.51
CA ASP A 136 -11.90 -2.38 4.86
C ASP A 136 -11.32 -3.58 5.64
N ALA A 137 -9.98 -3.64 5.70
CA ALA A 137 -9.24 -4.75 6.26
C ALA A 137 -8.11 -4.22 7.15
N LEU A 138 -7.99 -4.80 8.34
CA LEU A 138 -6.90 -4.52 9.26
C LEU A 138 -5.98 -5.74 9.34
N ILE A 139 -4.69 -5.55 9.11
CA ILE A 139 -3.72 -6.61 9.37
C ILE A 139 -3.68 -6.95 10.86
N CYS A 140 -3.79 -8.22 11.21
CA CYS A 140 -3.84 -8.64 12.61
C CYS A 140 -2.46 -8.70 13.28
N ARG A 141 -1.43 -8.06 12.72
CA ARG A 141 -0.08 -8.06 13.30
C ARG A 141 0.47 -6.64 13.31
N LEU A 142 0.67 -6.08 14.50
CA LEU A 142 1.11 -4.71 14.72
C LEU A 142 2.60 -4.55 14.36
N GLY A 143 3.40 -5.59 14.57
CA GLY A 143 4.85 -5.59 14.30
C GLY A 143 5.26 -6.12 12.92
N ALA A 144 4.31 -6.45 12.04
CA ALA A 144 4.63 -7.15 10.80
C ALA A 144 5.33 -6.22 9.79
N ARG A 145 6.67 -6.28 9.74
CA ARG A 145 7.50 -5.68 8.68
C ARG A 145 7.40 -6.51 7.39
N ILE A 146 6.19 -6.67 6.85
CA ILE A 146 5.97 -7.35 5.57
C ILE A 146 6.47 -6.45 4.44
N PHE A 147 7.37 -6.97 3.62
CA PHE A 147 7.83 -6.28 2.42
C PHE A 147 6.63 -5.97 1.51
N GLY A 148 6.44 -4.70 1.14
CA GLY A 148 5.35 -4.27 0.26
C GLY A 148 3.97 -4.15 0.92
N LEU A 149 3.89 -4.04 2.25
CA LEU A 149 2.63 -4.02 3.01
C LEU A 149 1.61 -2.99 2.48
N GLU A 150 2.01 -1.74 2.26
CA GLU A 150 1.10 -0.68 1.77
C GLU A 150 0.44 -1.05 0.42
N LYS A 151 1.21 -1.66 -0.49
CA LYS A 151 0.69 -2.12 -1.79
C LYS A 151 -0.20 -3.36 -1.63
N LEU A 152 0.12 -4.22 -0.65
CA LEU A 152 -0.68 -5.39 -0.32
C LEU A 152 -2.04 -5.00 0.27
N GLU A 153 -2.10 -4.05 1.20
CA GLU A 153 -3.35 -3.55 1.79
C GLU A 153 -4.31 -3.02 0.71
N LYS A 154 -3.81 -2.13 -0.16
CA LYS A 154 -4.59 -1.61 -1.31
C LYS A 154 -5.09 -2.73 -2.23
N ARG A 155 -4.25 -3.75 -2.46
CA ARG A 155 -4.64 -4.92 -3.27
C ARG A 155 -5.73 -5.73 -2.58
N ILE A 156 -5.59 -5.99 -1.28
CA ILE A 156 -6.55 -6.77 -0.49
C ILE A 156 -7.91 -6.07 -0.47
N GLU A 157 -7.97 -4.76 -0.24
CA GLU A 157 -9.21 -3.98 -0.29
C GLU A 157 -9.94 -4.15 -1.63
N THR A 158 -9.18 -4.13 -2.74
CA THR A 158 -9.72 -4.36 -4.09
C THR A 158 -10.23 -5.80 -4.24
N MET A 159 -9.50 -6.79 -3.74
CA MET A 159 -9.85 -8.20 -3.86
C MET A 159 -11.09 -8.57 -3.05
N ILE A 160 -11.22 -8.05 -1.82
CA ILE A 160 -12.38 -8.32 -0.96
C ILE A 160 -13.66 -7.75 -1.59
N ARG A 161 -13.57 -6.59 -2.25
CA ARG A 161 -14.73 -5.98 -2.93
C ARG A 161 -15.15 -6.71 -4.21
N THR A 162 -14.22 -7.42 -4.85
CA THR A 162 -14.44 -8.03 -6.17
C THR A 162 -14.66 -9.53 -6.10
N LYS A 163 -14.15 -10.22 -5.08
CA LYS A 163 -14.30 -11.66 -4.90
C LYS A 163 -14.97 -11.98 -3.56
N PRO A 164 -16.03 -12.81 -3.57
CA PRO A 164 -16.67 -13.23 -2.32
C PRO A 164 -15.69 -14.04 -1.46
N LEU A 165 -15.77 -13.83 -0.15
CA LEU A 165 -15.01 -14.60 0.83
C LEU A 165 -15.46 -16.06 0.79
N GLN A 166 -14.51 -16.98 0.89
CA GLN A 166 -14.78 -18.41 0.94
C GLN A 166 -14.58 -18.91 2.39
N PRO A 167 -15.50 -19.74 2.90
CA PRO A 167 -15.33 -20.34 4.21
C PRO A 167 -14.09 -21.24 4.19
N PHE A 168 -13.34 -21.24 5.29
CA PHE A 168 -12.15 -22.07 5.38
C PHE A 168 -12.50 -23.55 5.26
N ASN A 169 -11.89 -24.24 4.28
CA ASN A 169 -12.01 -25.69 4.12
C ASN A 169 -10.64 -26.34 4.27
N GLN A 170 -10.46 -27.08 5.37
CA GLN A 170 -9.21 -27.75 5.71
C GLN A 170 -8.71 -28.69 4.61
N LYS A 171 -9.61 -29.34 3.86
CA LYS A 171 -9.25 -30.36 2.85
C LYS A 171 -8.48 -29.79 1.66
N GLU A 172 -8.67 -28.51 1.36
CA GLU A 172 -8.11 -27.85 0.18
C GLU A 172 -6.65 -27.43 0.37
N LEU A 173 -6.15 -27.45 1.61
CA LEU A 173 -4.79 -27.06 1.96
C LEU A 173 -3.90 -28.24 2.30
N LEU A 174 -4.46 -29.46 2.38
CA LEU A 174 -3.80 -30.69 2.84
C LEU A 174 -2.51 -31.01 2.07
N ASP A 175 -2.50 -30.86 0.75
CA ASP A 175 -1.39 -31.29 -0.11
C ASP A 175 -0.12 -30.44 0.05
N ASP A 176 -0.24 -29.25 0.65
CA ASP A 176 0.83 -28.27 0.76
C ASP A 176 1.13 -27.86 2.22
N MET A 177 0.45 -28.43 3.24
CA MET A 177 0.46 -27.93 4.62
C MET A 177 1.86 -27.72 5.20
N ASP A 178 2.80 -28.63 4.93
CA ASP A 178 4.20 -28.53 5.38
C ASP A 178 4.96 -27.32 4.81
N LYS A 179 4.41 -26.68 3.77
CA LYS A 179 4.99 -25.53 3.07
C LYS A 179 4.16 -24.24 3.26
N ILE A 180 3.10 -24.31 4.06
CA ILE A 180 2.25 -23.16 4.40
C ILE A 180 2.65 -22.66 5.78
N SER A 181 2.97 -21.37 5.87
CA SER A 181 3.09 -20.70 7.15
C SER A 181 1.80 -19.94 7.42
N PHE A 182 1.03 -20.39 8.42
CA PHE A 182 -0.06 -19.59 8.97
C PHE A 182 0.54 -18.61 9.97
N LEU A 183 0.24 -17.33 9.80
CA LEU A 183 0.60 -16.33 10.79
C LEU A 183 -0.56 -16.17 11.78
N SER A 184 -0.25 -16.26 13.06
CA SER A 184 -1.17 -15.88 14.14
C SER A 184 -1.44 -14.37 14.13
N GLY A 185 -2.58 -13.99 14.69
CA GLY A 185 -2.96 -12.60 14.94
C GLY A 185 -2.62 -12.15 16.36
N GLU A 186 -2.14 -10.93 16.48
CA GLU A 186 -1.83 -10.19 17.71
C GLU A 186 -3.02 -9.32 18.16
N ILE A 187 -4.06 -9.19 17.34
CA ILE A 187 -5.20 -8.29 17.56
C ILE A 187 -6.49 -9.09 17.70
N THR A 188 -7.22 -8.85 18.79
CA THR A 188 -8.54 -9.43 19.04
C THR A 188 -9.63 -8.81 18.17
N SER A 189 -10.83 -9.41 18.11
CA SER A 189 -11.96 -8.82 17.40
C SER A 189 -12.42 -7.49 18.01
N TYR A 190 -12.33 -7.34 19.34
CA TYR A 190 -12.69 -6.11 20.04
C TYR A 190 -11.72 -4.97 19.70
N GLU A 191 -10.42 -5.21 19.85
CA GLU A 191 -9.38 -4.22 19.52
C GLU A 191 -9.40 -3.85 18.04
N ALA A 192 -9.58 -4.84 17.16
CA ALA A 192 -9.67 -4.56 15.73
C ALA A 192 -10.87 -3.67 15.40
N LYS A 193 -12.02 -3.85 16.06
CA LYS A 193 -13.17 -2.98 15.90
C LYS A 193 -12.84 -1.53 16.30
N GLU A 194 -12.23 -1.32 17.46
CA GLU A 194 -11.85 0.01 17.94
C GLU A 194 -10.83 0.70 17.01
N MET A 195 -9.80 -0.04 16.58
CA MET A 195 -8.80 0.46 15.64
C MET A 195 -9.41 0.85 14.30
N LEU A 196 -10.36 0.06 13.79
CA LEU A 196 -11.04 0.31 12.52
C LEU A 196 -12.01 1.49 12.60
N GLU A 197 -12.74 1.62 13.70
CA GLU A 197 -13.58 2.80 13.96
C GLU A 197 -12.72 4.07 13.97
N THR A 198 -11.57 4.03 14.65
CA THR A 198 -10.61 5.15 14.68
C THR A 198 -10.08 5.47 13.28
N LYS A 199 -9.62 4.45 12.54
CA LYS A 199 -9.12 4.60 11.15
C LYS A 199 -10.17 5.26 10.24
N ILE A 200 -11.43 4.83 10.35
CA ILE A 200 -12.53 5.39 9.56
C ILE A 200 -12.81 6.84 9.99
N GLN A 201 -12.87 7.13 11.29
CA GLN A 201 -13.10 8.49 11.77
C GLN A 201 -12.03 9.46 11.23
N ASP A 202 -10.76 9.05 11.24
CA ASP A 202 -9.64 9.84 10.71
C ASP A 202 -9.76 10.04 9.19
N GLU A 203 -10.12 9.00 8.43
CA GLU A 203 -10.33 9.11 6.98
C GLU A 203 -11.46 10.10 6.63
N TYR A 204 -12.60 10.03 7.33
CA TYR A 204 -13.75 10.90 7.07
C TYR A 204 -13.51 12.33 7.55
N ARG A 205 -12.73 12.50 8.62
CA ARG A 205 -12.22 13.81 9.03
C ARG A 205 -11.35 14.42 7.94
N LEU A 206 -10.40 13.65 7.37
CA LEU A 206 -9.55 14.12 6.27
C LEU A 206 -10.38 14.46 5.02
N LYS A 207 -11.40 13.67 4.68
CA LYS A 207 -12.34 14.00 3.59
C LYS A 207 -13.09 15.30 3.84
N ALA A 208 -13.55 15.52 5.07
CA ALA A 208 -14.21 16.76 5.47
C ALA A 208 -13.26 17.97 5.43
N GLU A 209 -12.01 17.81 5.89
CA GLU A 209 -10.95 18.83 5.79
C GLU A 209 -10.65 19.19 4.34
N ASN A 210 -10.69 18.23 3.41
CA ASN A 210 -10.52 18.53 1.98
C ASN A 210 -11.75 19.22 1.35
N ALA A 211 -12.91 19.15 1.99
CA ALA A 211 -14.15 19.74 1.48
C ALA A 211 -14.39 21.19 1.95
N CYS A 212 -13.65 21.66 2.96
CA CYS A 212 -13.74 23.03 3.50
C CYS A 212 -12.34 23.64 3.69
N THR A 213 -12.25 24.96 3.88
CA THR A 213 -10.94 25.59 4.17
C THR A 213 -10.55 25.43 5.63
N GLU A 214 -11.56 25.44 6.51
CA GLU A 214 -11.39 25.27 7.95
C GLU A 214 -12.56 24.44 8.49
N LEU A 215 -12.24 23.32 9.13
CA LEU A 215 -13.20 22.36 9.70
C LEU A 215 -13.43 22.67 11.18
N PHE A 216 -14.68 22.84 11.61
CA PHE A 216 -15.01 23.00 13.04
C PHE A 216 -15.39 21.70 13.71
N ASP A 217 -16.27 20.93 13.08
CA ASP A 217 -16.83 19.72 13.65
C ASP A 217 -17.02 18.68 12.54
N CYS A 218 -16.68 17.45 12.87
CA CYS A 218 -16.92 16.27 12.04
C CYS A 218 -17.34 15.14 12.97
N ARG A 219 -18.57 14.66 12.80
CA ARG A 219 -19.13 13.56 13.59
C ARG A 219 -19.35 12.39 12.66
N THR A 220 -18.53 11.36 12.85
CA THR A 220 -18.62 10.11 12.11
C THR A 220 -19.21 9.04 13.00
N HIS A 221 -20.33 8.47 12.59
CA HIS A 221 -20.92 7.28 13.20
C HIS A 221 -20.62 6.07 12.31
N VAL A 222 -20.01 5.05 12.91
CA VAL A 222 -19.63 3.81 12.23
C VAL A 222 -20.49 2.69 12.80
N ASN A 223 -21.24 2.02 11.94
CA ASN A 223 -22.02 0.83 12.29
C ASN A 223 -21.42 -0.40 11.61
N VAL A 224 -20.71 -1.23 12.37
CA VAL A 224 -20.10 -2.47 11.86
C VAL A 224 -21.18 -3.53 11.70
N LYS A 225 -21.55 -3.84 10.45
CA LYS A 225 -22.56 -4.84 10.09
C LYS A 225 -22.04 -6.27 10.26
N ASN A 226 -20.82 -6.51 9.83
CA ASN A 226 -20.20 -7.84 9.85
C ASN A 226 -18.68 -7.72 10.02
N MET A 227 -18.08 -8.68 10.70
CA MET A 227 -16.64 -8.77 10.94
C MET A 227 -16.20 -10.22 10.85
N VAL A 228 -15.22 -10.49 10.00
CA VAL A 228 -14.78 -11.84 9.66
C VAL A 228 -13.25 -11.92 9.72
N PHE A 229 -12.75 -13.08 10.12
CA PHE A 229 -11.32 -13.33 10.20
C PHE A 229 -10.84 -13.96 8.89
N LEU A 230 -10.10 -13.21 8.08
CA LEU A 230 -9.61 -13.65 6.79
C LEU A 230 -8.13 -14.01 6.87
N HIS A 231 -7.78 -15.20 6.41
CA HIS A 231 -6.41 -15.49 6.01
C HIS A 231 -6.21 -15.20 4.51
N TYR A 232 -5.30 -14.30 4.19
CA TYR A 232 -4.99 -13.92 2.82
C TYR A 232 -3.69 -14.58 2.35
N PRO A 233 -3.70 -15.37 1.24
CA PRO A 233 -2.49 -16.01 0.75
C PRO A 233 -1.57 -15.05 0.01
N ILE A 234 -0.31 -15.04 0.40
CA ILE A 234 0.77 -14.38 -0.34
C ILE A 234 1.91 -15.36 -0.61
N PHE A 235 2.61 -15.14 -1.71
CA PHE A 235 3.87 -15.80 -1.98
C PHE A 235 5.00 -14.80 -1.79
N ILE A 236 5.94 -15.14 -0.92
CA ILE A 236 7.18 -14.38 -0.72
C ILE A 236 8.30 -15.21 -1.32
N ALA A 237 8.96 -14.63 -2.30
CA ALA A 237 10.07 -15.22 -3.02
C ALA A 237 11.35 -14.44 -2.73
N GLU A 238 12.38 -15.14 -2.26
CA GLU A 238 13.72 -14.60 -2.07
C GLU A 238 14.64 -15.18 -3.14
N TYR A 239 15.39 -14.33 -3.82
CA TYR A 239 16.37 -14.76 -4.80
C TYR A 239 17.67 -13.97 -4.65
N THR A 240 18.78 -14.57 -5.07
CA THR A 240 20.09 -13.93 -5.05
C THR A 240 20.51 -13.57 -6.46
N PHE A 241 21.10 -12.39 -6.60
CA PHE A 241 21.73 -11.97 -7.85
C PHE A 241 23.12 -11.41 -7.53
N GLY A 242 24.16 -12.18 -7.83
CA GLY A 242 25.50 -11.92 -7.31
C GLY A 242 25.55 -12.15 -5.80
N ALA A 243 26.04 -11.16 -5.04
CA ALA A 243 26.12 -11.23 -3.58
C ALA A 243 24.89 -10.66 -2.84
N GLU A 244 23.98 -9.98 -3.56
CA GLU A 244 22.83 -9.31 -2.98
C GLU A 244 21.57 -10.20 -3.00
N LYS A 245 20.73 -10.03 -1.97
CA LYS A 245 19.43 -10.70 -1.83
C LYS A 245 18.32 -9.76 -2.24
N TYR A 246 17.34 -10.29 -2.95
CA TYR A 246 16.19 -9.57 -3.47
C TYR A 246 14.91 -10.33 -3.16
N ARG A 247 13.82 -9.59 -2.94
CA ARG A 247 12.51 -10.16 -2.61
C ARG A 247 11.47 -9.81 -3.66
N VAL A 248 10.54 -10.74 -3.87
CA VAL A 248 9.36 -10.58 -4.70
C VAL A 248 8.15 -10.99 -3.89
N LEU A 249 7.17 -10.08 -3.78
CA LEU A 249 5.86 -10.33 -3.20
C LEU A 249 4.84 -10.56 -4.32
N VAL A 250 4.14 -11.67 -4.26
CA VAL A 250 3.08 -12.04 -5.21
C VAL A 250 1.78 -12.29 -4.46
N ASP A 251 0.70 -11.73 -5.00
CA ASP A 251 -0.67 -11.98 -4.56
C ASP A 251 -1.04 -13.44 -4.83
N GLY A 252 -1.41 -14.19 -3.78
CA GLY A 252 -1.81 -15.58 -3.93
C GLY A 252 -3.17 -15.76 -4.61
N VAL A 253 -4.07 -14.78 -4.51
CA VAL A 253 -5.46 -14.84 -5.00
C VAL A 253 -5.57 -14.43 -6.47
N SER A 254 -4.86 -13.38 -6.88
CA SER A 254 -4.83 -12.94 -8.29
C SER A 254 -3.69 -13.61 -9.06
N GLY A 255 -2.57 -13.87 -8.38
CA GLY A 255 -1.34 -14.36 -8.98
C GLY A 255 -0.44 -13.28 -9.56
N ASP A 256 -0.76 -12.01 -9.31
CA ASP A 256 -0.01 -10.85 -9.78
C ASP A 256 1.15 -10.50 -8.85
N VAL A 257 2.25 -9.98 -9.41
CA VAL A 257 3.37 -9.47 -8.62
C VAL A 257 2.95 -8.12 -8.01
N ILE A 258 2.89 -8.04 -6.68
CA ILE A 258 2.52 -6.82 -5.94
C ILE A 258 3.74 -5.91 -5.82
N ASP A 259 4.86 -6.47 -5.39
CA ASP A 259 6.11 -5.73 -5.22
C ASP A 259 7.32 -6.59 -5.54
N ALA A 260 8.39 -5.98 -6.04
CA ALA A 260 9.60 -6.70 -6.42
C ALA A 260 10.84 -5.82 -6.33
N GLU A 261 11.81 -6.26 -5.54
CA GLU A 261 13.17 -5.71 -5.58
C GLU A 261 13.87 -6.29 -6.81
N ILE A 262 14.33 -5.42 -7.71
CA ILE A 262 15.02 -5.81 -8.94
C ILE A 262 16.45 -5.30 -8.86
N PRO A 263 17.47 -6.12 -9.17
CA PRO A 263 18.85 -5.68 -9.20
C PRO A 263 19.04 -4.64 -10.30
N ILE A 264 19.62 -3.48 -9.98
CA ILE A 264 19.95 -2.41 -10.95
C ILE A 264 21.48 -2.28 -11.03
N THR A 265 22.04 -2.21 -12.24
CA THR A 265 23.50 -2.12 -12.38
C THR A 265 23.96 -0.68 -12.18
N THR A 266 25.15 -0.50 -11.60
CA THR A 266 25.83 0.79 -11.54
C THR A 266 25.97 1.41 -12.93
N ARG A 267 26.16 0.58 -13.97
CA ARG A 267 26.22 1.04 -15.38
C ARG A 267 24.91 1.63 -15.88
N LEU A 268 23.76 1.03 -15.57
CA LEU A 268 22.45 1.59 -15.92
C LEU A 268 22.18 2.88 -15.15
N ARG A 269 22.52 2.92 -13.85
CA ARG A 269 22.41 4.14 -13.03
C ARG A 269 23.28 5.29 -13.58
N VAL A 270 24.52 4.98 -13.96
CA VAL A 270 25.45 5.93 -14.58
C VAL A 270 24.99 6.33 -15.98
N ALA A 271 24.51 5.40 -16.82
CA ALA A 271 24.00 5.72 -18.15
C ALA A 271 22.75 6.62 -18.09
N SER A 272 21.82 6.36 -17.18
CA SER A 272 20.68 7.26 -16.95
C SER A 272 21.12 8.63 -16.46
N PHE A 273 22.16 8.70 -15.62
CA PHE A 273 22.71 9.96 -15.15
C PHE A 273 23.41 10.74 -16.27
N ILE A 274 24.21 10.07 -17.10
CA ILE A 274 24.86 10.66 -18.29
C ILE A 274 23.80 11.15 -19.28
N LEU A 275 22.72 10.40 -19.50
CA LEU A 275 21.63 10.81 -20.38
C LEU A 275 20.92 12.06 -19.86
N LEU A 276 20.62 12.12 -18.56
CA LEU A 276 20.06 13.32 -17.92
C LEU A 276 21.00 14.52 -18.03
N LEU A 277 22.31 14.31 -17.83
CA LEU A 277 23.33 15.34 -17.97
C LEU A 277 23.42 15.87 -19.41
N LEU A 278 23.39 14.98 -20.41
CA LEU A 278 23.39 15.36 -21.82
C LEU A 278 22.15 16.18 -22.18
N LEU A 279 20.96 15.75 -21.73
CA LEU A 279 19.72 16.51 -21.94
C LEU A 279 19.78 17.90 -21.29
N PHE A 280 20.42 18.02 -20.13
CA PHE A 280 20.63 19.31 -19.47
C PHE A 280 21.58 20.22 -20.25
N ILE A 281 22.71 19.69 -20.74
CA ILE A 281 23.69 20.46 -21.53
C ILE A 281 23.04 20.96 -22.84
N VAL A 282 22.25 20.11 -23.51
CA VAL A 282 21.49 20.51 -24.70
C VAL A 282 20.50 21.63 -24.38
N ASN A 283 19.82 21.55 -23.23
CA ASN A 283 18.89 22.58 -22.81
C ASN A 283 19.57 23.92 -22.52
N ILE A 284 20.71 23.92 -21.82
CA ILE A 284 21.52 25.13 -21.60
C ILE A 284 21.99 25.73 -22.91
N ASN A 285 22.48 24.92 -23.85
CA ASN A 285 22.90 25.44 -25.15
C ASN A 285 21.72 26.06 -25.92
N TYR A 286 20.54 25.43 -25.87
CA TYR A 286 19.34 25.97 -26.51
C TYR A 286 18.93 27.34 -25.93
N THR A 287 19.00 27.50 -24.60
CA THR A 287 18.68 28.79 -23.95
C THR A 287 19.74 29.86 -24.20
N PHE A 288 21.01 29.49 -24.39
CA PHE A 288 22.08 30.44 -24.69
C PHE A 288 22.05 30.95 -26.15
N ILE A 289 21.48 30.18 -27.08
CA ILE A 289 21.38 30.53 -28.50
C ILE A 289 20.17 31.46 -28.79
N GLN A 290 19.15 31.45 -27.94
CA GLN A 290 17.96 32.31 -28.11
C GLN A 290 18.12 33.65 -27.36
N PRO A 291 17.75 34.80 -27.95
CA PRO A 291 17.84 36.10 -27.28
C PRO A 291 16.99 36.14 -25.99
N ILE A 292 17.56 36.70 -24.92
CA ILE A 292 17.02 36.75 -23.54
C ILE A 292 15.91 37.82 -23.42
N GLU A 293 14.97 37.86 -24.37
CA GLU A 293 13.89 38.86 -24.40
C GLU A 293 12.51 38.26 -24.11
N ASN A 294 12.45 37.00 -23.69
CA ASN A 294 11.21 36.25 -23.55
C ASN A 294 11.11 35.59 -22.17
N ASP A 295 10.06 35.89 -21.40
CA ASP A 295 9.73 35.27 -20.09
C ASP A 295 9.64 33.73 -20.15
N ASN A 296 9.53 33.19 -21.35
CA ASN A 296 9.55 31.76 -21.64
C ASN A 296 10.92 31.11 -21.37
N VAL A 297 12.04 31.86 -21.41
CA VAL A 297 13.40 31.31 -21.22
C VAL A 297 13.68 30.99 -19.75
N THR A 298 13.28 31.88 -18.83
CA THR A 298 13.37 31.65 -17.37
C THR A 298 12.43 30.52 -16.93
N ALA A 299 11.22 30.45 -17.49
CA ALA A 299 10.30 29.34 -17.27
C ALA A 299 10.85 28.00 -17.79
N MET A 300 11.51 27.97 -18.96
CA MET A 300 12.17 26.77 -19.48
C MET A 300 13.36 26.32 -18.62
N MET A 301 14.17 27.24 -18.09
CA MET A 301 15.26 26.89 -17.16
C MET A 301 14.72 26.30 -15.84
N LEU A 302 13.67 26.90 -15.27
CA LEU A 302 13.01 26.38 -14.08
C LEU A 302 12.36 25.03 -14.34
N PHE A 303 11.72 24.85 -15.50
CA PHE A 303 11.11 23.57 -15.89
C PHE A 303 12.15 22.47 -16.08
N THR A 304 13.33 22.77 -16.61
CA THR A 304 14.40 21.78 -16.81
C THR A 304 15.17 21.46 -15.55
N LEU A 305 15.39 22.43 -14.66
CA LEU A 305 15.84 22.18 -13.30
C LEU A 305 14.83 21.32 -12.52
N PHE A 306 13.54 21.61 -12.67
CA PHE A 306 12.47 20.80 -12.08
C PHE A 306 12.42 19.41 -12.70
N ALA A 307 12.58 19.26 -14.02
CA ALA A 307 12.61 17.97 -14.71
C ALA A 307 13.85 17.15 -14.36
N LEU A 308 14.99 17.78 -14.11
CA LEU A 308 16.19 17.14 -13.57
C LEU A 308 16.00 16.69 -12.13
N PHE A 309 15.44 17.55 -11.28
CA PHE A 309 15.17 17.22 -9.89
C PHE A 309 14.09 16.14 -9.76
N ALA A 310 13.04 16.23 -10.58
CA ALA A 310 12.00 15.23 -10.73
C ALA A 310 12.56 13.94 -11.34
N GLY A 311 13.43 14.02 -12.35
CA GLY A 311 14.11 12.86 -12.94
C GLY A 311 15.06 12.17 -11.95
N TYR A 312 15.78 12.94 -11.14
CA TYR A 312 16.61 12.45 -10.03
C TYR A 312 15.77 11.81 -8.92
N LYS A 313 14.67 12.47 -8.52
CA LYS A 313 13.74 11.88 -7.54
C LYS A 313 13.01 10.67 -8.09
N LEU A 314 12.63 10.65 -9.37
CA LEU A 314 11.91 9.57 -10.04
C LEU A 314 12.85 8.39 -10.27
N THR A 315 14.11 8.62 -10.63
CA THR A 315 15.13 7.57 -10.63
C THR A 315 15.36 7.05 -9.22
N ASN A 316 15.45 7.89 -8.20
CA ASN A 316 15.51 7.42 -6.81
C ASN A 316 14.21 6.78 -6.29
N LEU A 317 13.03 7.10 -6.81
CA LEU A 317 11.76 6.48 -6.41
C LEU A 317 11.51 5.15 -7.12
N LEU A 318 11.88 5.07 -8.41
CA LEU A 318 11.76 3.86 -9.22
C LEU A 318 12.90 2.87 -8.94
N PHE A 319 14.05 3.35 -8.46
CA PHE A 319 15.30 2.59 -8.38
C PHE A 319 16.04 2.71 -7.04
N GLY A 320 15.55 3.53 -6.11
CA GLY A 320 16.04 3.60 -4.75
C GLY A 320 15.36 2.54 -3.92
N THR A 321 16.10 1.47 -3.62
CA THR A 321 15.85 0.67 -2.43
C THR A 321 15.98 1.57 -1.22
N VAL A 322 14.87 1.81 -0.52
CA VAL A 322 14.90 2.11 0.91
C VAL A 322 15.53 0.90 1.58
N SER A 323 16.81 1.02 1.95
CA SER A 323 17.42 0.20 3.00
C SER A 323 18.17 1.11 3.96
N ARG A 324 17.43 1.68 4.92
CA ARG A 324 17.96 1.83 6.27
C ARG A 324 17.01 1.10 7.19
N GLY A 325 17.18 -0.22 7.24
CA GLY A 325 16.86 -0.97 8.44
C GLY A 325 17.97 -0.68 9.43
N SER A 326 17.63 0.08 10.47
CA SER A 326 17.86 -0.40 11.84
C SER A 326 16.66 -1.24 12.26
#